data_AF-A0A6F8XNT0-F1
#
_entry.id   AF-A0A6F8XNT0-F1
#
_cell.length_a   1.000
_cell.length_b   1.000
_cell.length_c   1.000
_cell.angle_alpha   90.00
_cell.angle_beta   90.00
_cell.angle_gamma   90.00
#
_symmetry.space_group_name_H-M   'P 1'
#
loop_
_entity.id
_entity.type
_entity.pdbx_description
1 polymer ?
#
loop_
_entity_poly.entity_id
_entity_poly.type
_entity_poly.pdbx_seq_one_letter_code
_entity_poly.pdbx_strand_id
1 'polypeptide(L)'
;MSVRLHDDDVIARLRAGAPGYPDAGPDAERTLAAARRALRRGRGRRALGSVAAIAAVLVGLTTAGPIELPGFDTSVIPGWPDTNSLPNQGDPPVYPRQRMLHDVADLELQVLPVAESMALTMYIDERPAWGRPGCRVLTWSHGGFRDRVSSCANPDDPELPFDTDSEAAFTRVSGAVARSGVDVYRIEKGGWGPGTSFHLRDGSWRWNWYYSYIPDTPANAPEEERTQTSIGVRRQVHISGNWWFTVEPDD
;
A
#
# COMPACT_ATOMS: atom_id res chain seq x y z
N MET A 1 3.73 37.31 -7.21
CA MET A 1 2.61 37.60 -6.30
C MET A 1 1.80 36.32 -6.14
N SER A 2 1.86 35.68 -4.98
CA SER A 2 1.10 34.45 -4.68
C SER A 2 -0.20 34.84 -3.97
N VAL A 3 -1.33 34.45 -4.54
CA VAL A 3 -2.64 34.62 -3.90
C VAL A 3 -2.77 33.49 -2.87
N ARG A 4 -2.69 33.84 -1.57
CA ARG A 4 -3.13 32.94 -0.49
C ARG A 4 -4.64 33.01 -0.44
N LEU A 5 -5.31 31.91 -0.76
CA LEU A 5 -6.73 31.74 -0.45
C LEU A 5 -6.82 31.29 1.00
N HIS A 6 -7.60 32.02 1.80
CA HIS A 6 -7.84 31.71 3.21
C HIS A 6 -8.78 30.50 3.30
N ASP A 7 -8.52 29.54 4.20
CA ASP A 7 -9.33 28.32 4.34
C ASP A 7 -10.83 28.61 4.54
N ASP A 8 -11.15 29.78 5.12
CA ASP A 8 -12.52 30.26 5.33
C ASP A 8 -13.28 30.54 4.01
N ASP A 9 -12.57 30.98 2.95
CA ASP A 9 -13.16 31.23 1.63
C ASP A 9 -13.53 29.90 0.93
N VAL A 10 -12.76 28.84 1.17
CA VAL A 10 -13.02 27.51 0.59
C VAL A 10 -14.29 26.91 1.21
N ILE A 11 -14.43 27.03 2.53
CA ILE A 11 -15.62 26.53 3.25
C ILE A 11 -16.86 27.33 2.87
N ALA A 12 -16.76 28.66 2.75
CA ALA A 12 -17.86 29.50 2.30
C ALA A 12 -18.31 29.13 0.88
N ARG A 13 -17.36 28.84 -0.02
CA ARG A 13 -17.64 28.45 -1.41
C ARG A 13 -18.24 27.06 -1.54
N LEU A 14 -17.86 26.12 -0.67
CA LEU A 14 -18.47 24.79 -0.59
C LEU A 14 -19.90 24.84 -0.03
N ARG A 15 -20.17 25.72 0.94
CA ARG A 15 -21.54 25.95 1.46
C ARG A 15 -22.46 26.65 0.45
N ALA A 16 -21.93 27.59 -0.31
CA ALA A 16 -22.69 28.30 -1.35
C ALA A 16 -23.15 27.39 -2.51
N GLY A 17 -22.47 26.25 -2.72
CA GLY A 17 -22.82 25.25 -3.74
C GLY A 17 -23.83 24.18 -3.31
N ALA A 18 -24.25 24.16 -2.04
CA ALA A 18 -25.11 23.10 -1.49
C ALA A 18 -26.19 23.68 -0.55
N PRO A 19 -27.33 24.13 -1.08
CA PRO A 19 -28.43 24.62 -0.25
C PRO A 19 -29.05 23.45 0.53
N GLY A 20 -28.84 23.42 1.84
CA GLY A 20 -29.38 22.39 2.75
C GLY A 20 -28.47 21.98 3.90
N TYR A 21 -27.23 22.47 3.97
CA TYR A 21 -26.34 22.19 5.10
C TYR A 21 -26.75 23.02 6.34
N PRO A 22 -26.99 22.40 7.51
CA PRO A 22 -27.37 23.12 8.71
C PRO A 22 -26.22 23.99 9.24
N ASP A 23 -26.55 25.21 9.69
CA ASP A 23 -25.60 26.27 10.05
C ASP A 23 -24.72 25.99 11.28
N ALA A 24 -24.99 24.93 12.04
CA ALA A 24 -24.19 24.56 13.21
C ALA A 24 -24.02 23.03 13.29
N GLY A 25 -22.84 22.55 12.89
CA GLY A 25 -22.37 21.18 13.11
C GLY A 25 -21.50 21.06 14.37
N PRO A 26 -21.19 19.84 14.83
CA PRO A 26 -20.45 19.60 16.07
C PRO A 26 -19.06 20.21 16.00
N ASP A 27 -18.75 21.03 17.00
CA ASP A 27 -17.54 21.82 17.12
C ASP A 27 -16.28 20.93 16.95
N ALA A 28 -15.65 21.05 15.77
CA ALA A 28 -14.54 20.19 15.34
C ALA A 28 -13.36 20.27 16.32
N GLU A 29 -13.16 21.44 16.94
CA GLU A 29 -12.12 21.66 17.94
C GLU A 29 -12.38 20.87 19.24
N ARG A 30 -13.63 20.75 19.67
CA ARG A 30 -13.99 19.95 20.85
C ARG A 30 -13.79 18.46 20.60
N THR A 31 -14.15 18.00 19.40
CA THR A 31 -13.97 16.60 19.00
C THR A 31 -12.49 16.24 18.90
N LEU A 32 -11.67 17.14 18.34
CA LEU A 32 -10.21 16.95 18.26
C LEU A 32 -9.55 17.00 19.64
N ALA A 33 -10.01 17.88 20.54
CA ALA A 33 -9.51 17.97 21.91
C ALA A 33 -9.87 16.74 22.76
N ALA A 34 -11.06 16.16 22.55
CA ALA A 34 -11.48 14.92 23.19
C ALA A 34 -10.61 13.73 22.72
N ALA A 35 -10.36 13.62 21.42
CA ALA A 35 -9.48 12.60 20.85
C ALA A 35 -8.04 12.69 21.37
N ARG A 36 -7.50 13.91 21.47
CA ARG A 36 -6.15 14.15 22.03
C ARG A 36 -6.04 13.81 23.52
N ARG A 37 -7.10 14.03 24.31
CA ARG A 37 -7.13 13.62 25.73
C ARG A 37 -7.24 12.11 25.91
N ALA A 38 -7.90 11.40 24.99
CA ALA A 38 -7.96 9.94 25.01
C ALA A 38 -6.59 9.31 24.71
N LEU A 39 -5.88 9.84 23.71
CA LEU A 39 -4.53 9.38 23.35
C LEU A 39 -3.48 9.62 24.45
N ARG A 40 -3.60 10.70 25.23
CA ARG A 40 -2.67 10.97 26.36
C ARG A 40 -2.86 10.03 27.55
N ARG A 41 -4.02 9.39 27.71
CA ARG A 41 -4.24 8.39 28.78
C ARG A 41 -3.68 7.00 28.43
N GLY A 42 -3.35 6.74 27.17
CA GLY A 42 -2.88 5.43 26.69
C GLY A 42 -1.38 5.14 26.87
N ARG A 43 -0.54 6.14 27.20
CA ARG A 43 0.92 5.94 27.36
C ARG A 43 1.39 5.64 28.79
N GLY A 44 0.47 5.43 29.74
CA GLY A 44 0.79 5.26 31.17
C GLY A 44 0.68 3.86 31.76
N ARG A 45 0.23 2.82 31.04
CA ARG A 45 0.05 1.47 31.61
C ARG A 45 0.35 0.36 30.59
N ARG A 46 1.64 0.05 30.41
CA ARG A 46 2.06 -1.33 30.07
C ARG A 46 2.30 -2.06 31.38
N ALA A 47 1.25 -2.66 31.92
CA ALA A 47 1.30 -3.81 32.82
C ALA A 47 -0.12 -4.32 33.04
N LEU A 48 -0.29 -5.62 32.84
CA LEU A 48 -1.40 -6.49 33.27
C LEU A 48 -2.69 -6.47 32.44
N GLY A 49 -3.03 -7.67 31.97
CA GLY A 49 -4.37 -8.20 32.13
C GLY A 49 -5.29 -8.06 30.93
N SER A 50 -5.71 -9.21 30.41
CA SER A 50 -6.85 -9.41 29.52
C SER A 50 -8.12 -8.67 29.96
N VAL A 51 -9.04 -8.52 28.99
CA VAL A 51 -10.51 -8.32 29.08
C VAL A 51 -11.02 -7.02 28.43
N ALA A 52 -11.84 -7.25 27.39
CA ALA A 52 -12.89 -6.49 26.72
C ALA A 52 -13.19 -5.02 27.12
N ALA A 53 -13.42 -4.20 26.09
CA ALA A 53 -14.40 -3.11 26.15
C ALA A 53 -15.06 -2.90 24.78
N ILE A 54 -16.37 -3.13 24.74
CA ILE A 54 -17.33 -2.84 23.67
C ILE A 54 -17.84 -1.39 23.85
N ALA A 55 -18.32 -0.78 22.75
CA ALA A 55 -19.27 0.35 22.60
C ALA A 55 -18.64 1.63 22.01
N ALA A 56 -19.27 2.40 21.10
CA ALA A 56 -20.65 2.39 20.59
C ALA A 56 -20.71 3.03 19.18
N VAL A 57 -21.69 2.58 18.38
CA VAL A 57 -22.15 3.17 17.12
C VAL A 57 -23.11 4.33 17.41
N LEU A 58 -23.08 5.38 16.58
CA LEU A 58 -24.21 6.30 16.36
C LEU A 58 -24.36 6.60 14.87
N VAL A 59 -25.62 6.46 14.42
CA VAL A 59 -26.12 6.42 13.04
C VAL A 59 -26.73 7.76 12.61
N GLY A 60 -26.69 8.06 11.32
CA GLY A 60 -27.72 8.84 10.61
C GLY A 60 -27.29 9.23 9.20
N LEU A 61 -28.11 9.21 8.13
CA LEU A 61 -29.44 8.68 7.83
C LEU A 61 -29.65 9.03 6.34
N THR A 62 -29.83 8.06 5.44
CA THR A 62 -30.60 8.28 4.19
C THR A 62 -31.43 7.04 3.91
N THR A 63 -32.72 7.27 3.80
CA THR A 63 -33.84 6.33 3.79
C THR A 63 -34.21 5.85 2.40
N ALA A 64 -34.34 4.53 2.22
CA ALA A 64 -35.45 3.83 1.55
C ALA A 64 -35.27 2.31 1.73
N GLY A 65 -36.24 1.64 2.38
CA GLY A 65 -36.18 0.21 2.73
C GLY A 65 -36.34 -0.76 1.53
N PRO A 66 -36.42 -2.08 1.78
CA PRO A 66 -37.60 -2.60 2.47
C PRO A 66 -37.32 -3.52 3.68
N ILE A 67 -38.43 -3.70 4.38
CA ILE A 67 -38.74 -4.44 5.60
C ILE A 67 -38.46 -5.95 5.46
N GLU A 68 -37.97 -6.56 6.54
CA GLU A 68 -37.87 -8.01 6.71
C GLU A 68 -39.25 -8.67 6.62
N LEU A 69 -39.40 -9.65 5.72
CA LEU A 69 -40.40 -10.71 5.87
C LEU A 69 -39.65 -12.04 6.06
N PRO A 70 -40.10 -12.90 6.99
CA PRO A 70 -39.42 -14.14 7.32
C PRO A 70 -39.65 -15.19 6.24
N GLY A 71 -38.55 -15.73 5.68
CA GLY A 71 -38.57 -16.92 4.83
C GLY A 71 -37.81 -16.75 3.51
N PHE A 72 -36.63 -17.39 3.45
CA PHE A 72 -35.83 -17.77 2.27
C PHE A 72 -35.35 -16.70 1.27
N ASP A 73 -34.09 -16.91 0.86
CA ASP A 73 -33.32 -16.33 -0.25
C ASP A 73 -32.63 -14.97 -0.09
N THR A 74 -31.35 -15.07 0.28
CA THR A 74 -30.29 -14.08 0.10
C THR A 74 -30.09 -13.76 -1.39
N SER A 75 -30.47 -12.55 -1.80
CA SER A 75 -30.12 -12.02 -3.12
C SER A 75 -28.80 -11.26 -3.05
N VAL A 76 -27.80 -11.77 -3.78
CA VAL A 76 -26.45 -11.22 -3.91
C VAL A 76 -26.47 -10.00 -4.83
N ILE A 77 -25.94 -8.86 -4.37
CA ILE A 77 -25.63 -7.71 -5.24
C ILE A 77 -24.31 -8.01 -5.97
N PRO A 78 -24.24 -7.99 -7.31
CA PRO A 78 -22.99 -8.22 -8.02
C PRO A 78 -22.07 -7.01 -7.85
N GLY A 79 -20.86 -7.23 -7.33
CA GLY A 79 -19.77 -6.24 -7.37
C GLY A 79 -19.31 -5.64 -6.04
N TRP A 80 -19.80 -6.12 -4.89
CA TRP A 80 -19.28 -5.71 -3.58
C TRP A 80 -18.79 -6.92 -2.78
N PRO A 81 -17.59 -6.90 -2.17
CA PRO A 81 -17.14 -7.98 -1.30
C PRO A 81 -17.98 -8.05 -0.03
N ASP A 82 -18.40 -9.27 0.31
CA ASP A 82 -19.22 -9.61 1.46
C ASP A 82 -18.53 -9.22 2.78
N THR A 83 -19.07 -8.26 3.51
CA THR A 83 -18.47 -7.70 4.74
C THR A 83 -18.68 -8.57 5.98
N ASN A 84 -19.31 -9.74 5.85
CA ASN A 84 -19.62 -10.64 6.96
C ASN A 84 -18.57 -11.73 7.24
N SER A 85 -17.41 -11.70 6.58
CA SER A 85 -16.32 -12.64 6.81
C SER A 85 -15.29 -12.08 7.80
N LEU A 86 -14.96 -12.88 8.82
CA LEU A 86 -13.93 -12.61 9.84
C LEU A 86 -12.60 -12.15 9.21
N PRO A 87 -11.69 -11.49 9.95
CA PRO A 87 -10.47 -10.86 9.41
C PRO A 87 -9.51 -11.76 8.61
N ASN A 88 -9.73 -13.08 8.56
CA ASN A 88 -8.89 -14.07 7.89
C ASN A 88 -9.62 -14.98 6.86
N GLN A 89 -10.84 -14.66 6.40
CA GLN A 89 -11.62 -15.58 5.54
C GLN A 89 -11.84 -15.10 4.10
N GLY A 90 -10.76 -14.68 3.42
CA GLY A 90 -10.80 -14.48 1.97
C GLY A 90 -9.50 -14.95 1.34
N ASP A 91 -9.59 -15.67 0.22
CA ASP A 91 -8.42 -15.89 -0.63
C ASP A 91 -7.86 -14.52 -1.03
N PRO A 92 -6.53 -14.34 -1.04
CA PRO A 92 -5.93 -13.09 -1.47
C PRO A 92 -6.39 -12.75 -2.89
N PRO A 93 -6.83 -11.50 -3.16
CA PRO A 93 -7.31 -11.16 -4.48
C PRO A 93 -6.12 -11.12 -5.45
N VAL A 94 -6.26 -11.87 -6.54
CA VAL A 94 -5.25 -11.95 -7.62
C VAL A 94 -5.72 -11.09 -8.78
N TYR A 95 -4.79 -10.39 -9.43
CA TYR A 95 -5.13 -9.58 -10.60
C TYR A 95 -5.57 -10.44 -11.79
N PRO A 96 -6.45 -9.91 -12.66
CA PRO A 96 -6.80 -10.59 -13.90
C PRO A 96 -5.54 -10.89 -14.74
N ARG A 97 -5.49 -12.06 -15.37
CA ARG A 97 -4.33 -12.52 -16.15
C ARG A 97 -3.91 -11.53 -17.24
N GLN A 98 -4.87 -10.88 -17.90
CA GLN A 98 -4.58 -9.87 -18.93
C GLN A 98 -3.80 -8.68 -18.38
N ARG A 99 -4.14 -8.21 -17.17
CA ARG A 99 -3.39 -7.15 -16.49
C ARG A 99 -1.98 -7.61 -16.17
N MET A 100 -1.83 -8.81 -15.59
CA MET A 100 -0.51 -9.35 -15.24
C MET A 100 0.41 -9.48 -16.45
N LEU A 101 -0.10 -9.92 -17.59
CA LEU A 101 0.68 -10.01 -18.83
C LEU A 101 1.09 -8.63 -19.36
N HIS A 102 0.22 -7.62 -19.25
CA HIS A 102 0.54 -6.24 -19.65
C HIS A 102 1.63 -5.65 -18.74
N ASP A 103 1.41 -5.71 -17.42
CA ASP A 103 2.34 -5.18 -16.42
C ASP A 103 3.72 -5.85 -16.55
N VAL A 104 3.78 -7.18 -16.76
CA VAL A 104 5.03 -7.90 -16.99
C VAL A 104 5.75 -7.45 -18.27
N ALA A 105 5.03 -7.27 -19.37
CA ALA A 105 5.65 -6.82 -20.62
C ALA A 105 6.31 -5.45 -20.46
N ASP A 106 5.65 -4.53 -19.74
CA ASP A 106 6.20 -3.20 -19.47
C ASP A 106 7.35 -3.22 -18.46
N LEU A 107 7.27 -4.04 -17.41
CA LEU A 107 8.37 -4.23 -16.46
C LEU A 107 9.61 -4.85 -17.13
N GLU A 108 9.41 -5.87 -17.96
CA GLU A 108 10.47 -6.56 -18.70
C GLU A 108 11.15 -5.64 -19.71
N LEU A 109 10.38 -4.79 -20.39
CA LEU A 109 10.93 -3.88 -21.40
C LEU A 109 11.59 -2.64 -20.78
N GLN A 110 10.99 -2.06 -19.73
CA GLN A 110 11.39 -0.74 -19.24
C GLN A 110 12.24 -0.79 -17.98
N VAL A 111 11.92 -1.66 -17.02
CA VAL A 111 12.47 -1.59 -15.66
C VAL A 111 13.55 -2.63 -15.42
N LEU A 112 13.31 -3.90 -15.78
CA LEU A 112 14.25 -4.99 -15.57
C LEU A 112 15.64 -4.73 -16.18
N PRO A 113 15.77 -4.22 -17.42
CA PRO A 113 17.09 -3.95 -18.01
C PRO A 113 17.86 -2.86 -17.26
N VAL A 114 17.16 -1.87 -16.71
CA VAL A 114 17.77 -0.82 -15.87
C VAL A 114 18.28 -1.43 -14.57
N ALA A 115 17.43 -2.20 -13.87
CA ALA A 115 17.78 -2.88 -12.64
C ALA A 115 19.00 -3.82 -12.81
N GLU A 116 19.02 -4.61 -13.88
CA GLU A 116 20.13 -5.51 -14.19
C GLU A 116 21.42 -4.76 -14.55
N SER A 117 21.33 -3.75 -15.43
CA SER A 117 22.50 -2.98 -15.86
C SER A 117 23.21 -2.24 -14.72
N MET A 118 22.47 -1.91 -13.66
CA MET A 118 22.98 -1.20 -12.49
C MET A 118 23.46 -2.15 -11.38
N ALA A 119 23.20 -3.46 -11.53
CA ALA A 119 23.26 -4.43 -10.45
C ALA A 119 22.47 -3.94 -9.21
N LEU A 120 21.23 -3.48 -9.45
CA LEU A 120 20.33 -3.00 -8.42
C LEU A 120 19.97 -4.14 -7.46
N THR A 121 20.10 -3.89 -6.16
CA THR A 121 19.67 -4.81 -5.10
C THR A 121 18.52 -4.25 -4.28
N MET A 122 18.41 -2.93 -4.16
CA MET A 122 17.32 -2.25 -3.46
C MET A 122 16.97 -0.93 -4.12
N TYR A 123 15.68 -0.67 -4.27
CA TYR A 123 15.11 0.63 -4.61
C TYR A 123 13.84 0.80 -3.76
N ILE A 124 13.69 1.94 -3.11
CA ILE A 124 12.45 2.36 -2.45
C ILE A 124 12.18 3.81 -2.83
N ASP A 125 10.95 4.09 -3.26
CA ASP A 125 10.39 5.42 -3.42
C ASP A 125 9.06 5.50 -2.67
N GLU A 126 9.12 5.64 -1.36
CA GLU A 126 7.96 5.82 -0.51
C GLU A 126 7.59 7.30 -0.39
N ARG A 127 6.36 7.62 -0.76
CA ARG A 127 5.83 8.98 -0.63
C ARG A 127 5.51 9.28 0.83
N PRO A 128 5.64 10.55 1.27
CA PRO A 128 5.20 10.96 2.60
C PRO A 128 3.71 10.63 2.79
N ALA A 129 3.38 9.98 3.90
CA ALA A 129 2.01 9.61 4.23
C ALA A 129 1.79 9.57 5.74
N TRP A 130 0.59 9.93 6.20
CA TRP A 130 0.17 9.81 7.61
C TRP A 130 1.13 10.47 8.62
N GLY A 131 1.73 11.60 8.25
CA GLY A 131 2.69 12.32 9.10
C GLY A 131 4.08 11.67 9.18
N ARG A 132 4.34 10.61 8.40
CA ARG A 132 5.68 10.06 8.19
C ARG A 132 6.35 10.77 7.02
N PRO A 133 7.64 11.15 7.15
CA PRO A 133 8.40 11.64 6.01
C PRO A 133 8.49 10.55 4.94
N GLY A 134 8.61 10.96 3.68
CA GLY A 134 8.90 10.03 2.59
C GLY A 134 10.23 9.34 2.80
N CYS A 135 10.45 8.27 2.05
CA CYS A 135 11.64 7.45 2.15
C CYS A 135 12.14 7.11 0.74
N ARG A 136 13.42 7.45 0.50
CA ARG A 136 14.16 6.95 -0.66
C ARG A 136 15.32 6.08 -0.19
N VAL A 137 15.45 4.92 -0.82
CA VAL A 137 16.58 4.00 -0.66
C VAL A 137 17.05 3.56 -2.03
N LEU A 138 18.36 3.47 -2.20
CA LEU A 138 18.99 2.88 -3.38
C LEU A 138 20.22 2.08 -2.98
N THR A 139 20.20 0.79 -3.26
CA THR A 139 21.40 -0.06 -3.16
C THR A 139 21.68 -0.67 -4.51
N TRP A 140 22.88 -0.43 -5.01
CA TRP A 140 23.34 -0.85 -6.32
C TRP A 140 24.84 -1.11 -6.28
N SER A 141 25.45 -1.41 -7.44
CA SER A 141 26.88 -1.71 -7.57
C SER A 141 27.85 -0.73 -6.88
N HIS A 142 27.43 0.51 -6.59
CA HIS A 142 28.26 1.56 -6.01
C HIS A 142 28.01 1.80 -4.50
N GLY A 143 27.14 1.02 -3.87
CA GLY A 143 26.83 1.13 -2.43
C GLY A 143 25.35 1.33 -2.12
N GLY A 144 25.05 1.51 -0.84
CA GLY A 144 23.71 1.78 -0.32
C GLY A 144 23.56 3.25 0.09
N PHE A 145 22.47 3.86 -0.35
CA PHE A 145 22.16 5.28 -0.20
C PHE A 145 20.73 5.48 0.29
N ARG A 146 20.51 6.40 1.23
CA ARG A 146 19.18 6.69 1.80
C ARG A 146 18.99 8.13 2.23
N ASP A 147 17.73 8.57 2.28
CA ASP A 147 17.37 9.90 2.80
C ASP A 147 17.58 9.96 4.34
N ARG A 148 18.40 10.91 4.83
CA ARG A 148 18.82 11.01 6.24
C ARG A 148 17.72 11.19 7.29
N VAL A 149 16.54 11.69 6.90
CA VAL A 149 15.43 12.03 7.82
C VAL A 149 14.15 11.28 7.46
N SER A 150 14.30 10.14 6.80
CA SER A 150 13.20 9.32 6.33
C SER A 150 12.76 8.27 7.35
N SER A 151 11.57 7.71 7.16
CA SER A 151 11.07 6.55 7.93
C SER A 151 11.96 5.31 7.80
N CYS A 152 12.78 5.23 6.75
CA CYS A 152 13.70 4.13 6.48
C CYS A 152 15.15 4.42 6.85
N ALA A 153 15.45 5.60 7.40
CA ALA A 153 16.76 5.88 7.97
C ALA A 153 16.89 5.23 9.35
N ASN A 154 17.64 4.13 9.44
CA ASN A 154 18.22 3.70 10.71
C ASN A 154 19.50 4.52 10.99
N PRO A 155 19.60 5.27 12.10
CA PRO A 155 20.80 6.05 12.44
C PRO A 155 22.07 5.19 12.60
N ASP A 156 21.90 3.88 12.81
CA ASP A 156 23.01 2.93 13.00
C ASP A 156 23.41 2.19 11.71
N ASP A 157 22.74 2.44 10.58
CA ASP A 157 23.10 1.79 9.31
C ASP A 157 24.32 2.48 8.65
N PRO A 158 25.24 1.71 8.03
CA PRO A 158 26.43 2.26 7.40
C PRO A 158 26.16 2.95 6.04
N GLU A 159 24.90 3.04 5.62
CA GLU A 159 24.52 3.60 4.32
C GLU A 159 24.69 5.12 4.24
N LEU A 160 25.07 5.59 3.07
CA LEU A 160 25.44 6.99 2.83
C LEU A 160 24.20 7.84 2.51
N PRO A 161 24.23 9.17 2.72
CA PRO A 161 23.26 10.04 2.09
C PRO A 161 23.38 9.99 0.56
N PHE A 162 22.29 10.29 -0.15
CA PHE A 162 22.35 10.52 -1.60
C PHE A 162 23.35 11.62 -1.96
N ASP A 163 24.21 11.29 -2.91
CA ASP A 163 25.13 12.17 -3.64
C ASP A 163 24.68 12.33 -5.11
N THR A 164 25.44 13.07 -5.92
CA THR A 164 25.06 13.35 -7.31
C THR A 164 24.87 12.08 -8.14
N ASP A 165 25.75 11.09 -7.98
CA ASP A 165 25.74 9.88 -8.79
C ASP A 165 24.59 8.96 -8.39
N SER A 166 24.35 8.80 -7.09
CA SER A 166 23.21 8.05 -6.56
C SER A 166 21.87 8.73 -6.85
N GLU A 167 21.79 10.07 -6.89
CA GLU A 167 20.59 10.79 -7.34
C GLU A 167 20.31 10.55 -8.83
N ALA A 168 21.34 10.58 -9.68
CA ALA A 168 21.19 10.27 -11.10
C ALA A 168 20.76 8.81 -11.32
N ALA A 169 21.35 7.88 -10.56
CA ALA A 169 20.99 6.47 -10.55
C ALA A 169 19.54 6.24 -10.10
N PHE A 170 19.12 6.88 -9.00
CA PHE A 170 17.74 6.84 -8.51
C PHE A 170 16.76 7.39 -9.55
N THR A 171 17.10 8.51 -10.18
CA THR A 171 16.30 9.13 -11.25
C THR A 171 16.16 8.20 -12.46
N ARG A 172 17.20 7.43 -12.78
CA ARG A 172 17.17 6.44 -13.87
C ARG A 172 16.17 5.31 -13.58
N VAL A 173 16.16 4.77 -12.36
CA VAL A 173 15.23 3.71 -11.94
C VAL A 173 13.79 4.25 -11.85
N SER A 174 13.58 5.35 -11.13
CA SER A 174 12.25 5.99 -11.01
C SER A 174 11.68 6.41 -12.36
N GLY A 175 12.52 6.93 -13.27
CA GLY A 175 12.11 7.24 -14.64
C GLY A 175 11.73 6.00 -15.45
N ALA A 176 12.37 4.85 -15.21
CA ALA A 176 11.99 3.58 -15.84
C ALA A 176 10.63 3.07 -15.34
N VAL A 177 10.42 3.12 -14.02
CA VAL A 177 9.12 2.79 -13.40
C VAL A 177 8.02 3.72 -13.92
N ALA A 178 8.28 5.03 -14.01
CA ALA A 178 7.29 5.97 -14.54
C ALA A 178 6.92 5.67 -16.01
N ARG A 179 7.88 5.20 -16.83
CA ARG A 179 7.62 4.81 -18.23
C ARG A 179 6.90 3.48 -18.37
N SER A 180 7.10 2.53 -17.46
CA SER A 180 6.36 1.26 -17.48
C SER A 180 4.88 1.44 -17.15
N GLY A 181 4.52 2.51 -16.45
CA GLY A 181 3.13 2.74 -16.02
C GLY A 181 2.67 1.82 -14.88
N VAL A 182 3.52 0.88 -14.45
CA VAL A 182 3.27 0.00 -13.31
C VAL A 182 3.71 0.74 -12.04
N ASP A 183 2.79 0.93 -11.08
CA ASP A 183 3.05 1.69 -9.85
C ASP A 183 3.94 0.90 -8.88
N VAL A 184 5.21 0.75 -9.22
CA VAL A 184 6.22 0.08 -8.40
C VAL A 184 6.83 1.09 -7.42
N TYR A 185 6.76 0.81 -6.13
CA TYR A 185 7.42 1.66 -5.13
C TYR A 185 8.69 1.04 -4.55
N ARG A 186 8.84 -0.28 -4.65
CA ARG A 186 10.01 -0.99 -4.15
C ARG A 186 10.47 -2.07 -5.12
N ILE A 187 11.77 -2.13 -5.35
CA ILE A 187 12.43 -3.21 -6.10
C ILE A 187 13.48 -3.83 -5.20
N GLU A 188 13.47 -5.14 -5.05
CA GLU A 188 14.39 -5.83 -4.17
C GLU A 188 14.85 -7.15 -4.75
N LYS A 189 16.16 -7.41 -4.66
CA LYS A 189 16.77 -8.65 -5.11
C LYS A 189 17.06 -9.56 -3.92
N GLY A 190 16.44 -10.73 -3.88
CA GLY A 190 16.69 -11.75 -2.85
C GLY A 190 15.96 -11.56 -1.52
N GLY A 191 15.41 -10.38 -1.23
CA GLY A 191 14.77 -10.10 0.07
C GLY A 191 13.41 -10.76 0.29
N TRP A 192 12.64 -11.00 -0.78
CA TRP A 192 11.27 -11.54 -0.72
C TRP A 192 11.12 -12.92 -1.38
N GLY A 193 12.25 -13.52 -1.76
CA GLY A 193 12.31 -14.76 -2.52
C GLY A 193 13.46 -14.73 -3.52
N PRO A 194 13.62 -15.81 -4.31
CA PRO A 194 14.61 -15.83 -5.39
C PRO A 194 14.30 -14.74 -6.43
N GLY A 195 15.34 -14.23 -7.08
CA GLY A 195 15.21 -13.25 -8.16
C GLY A 195 14.99 -11.81 -7.69
N THR A 196 14.33 -11.03 -8.55
CA THR A 196 14.04 -9.60 -8.34
C THR A 196 12.54 -9.40 -8.20
N SER A 197 12.11 -8.80 -7.09
CA SER A 197 10.71 -8.50 -6.79
C SER A 197 10.42 -7.02 -7.00
N PHE A 198 9.26 -6.73 -7.60
CA PHE A 198 8.75 -5.40 -7.93
C PHE A 198 7.44 -5.20 -7.17
N HIS A 199 7.53 -4.55 -6.01
CA HIS A 199 6.42 -4.33 -5.11
C HIS A 199 5.55 -3.19 -5.61
N LEU A 200 4.27 -3.49 -5.73
CA LEU A 200 3.27 -2.58 -6.21
C LEU A 200 2.84 -1.68 -5.07
N ARG A 201 2.70 -0.40 -5.37
CA ARG A 201 2.05 0.52 -4.46
C ARG A 201 0.58 0.19 -4.52
N ASP A 202 0.14 -0.47 -3.49
CA ASP A 202 -1.24 -0.76 -3.29
C ASP A 202 -1.70 -0.09 -2.01
N GLY A 203 -2.88 0.52 -2.04
CA GLY A 203 -3.43 1.17 -0.85
C GLY A 203 -3.98 0.17 0.16
N SER A 204 -3.63 -1.13 0.04
CA SER A 204 -4.15 -2.17 0.91
C SER A 204 -3.34 -2.19 2.19
N TRP A 205 -4.05 -2.20 3.31
CA TRP A 205 -3.46 -2.44 4.62
C TRP A 205 -3.38 -3.94 4.96
N ARG A 206 -3.87 -4.80 4.05
CA ARG A 206 -4.11 -6.23 4.32
C ARG A 206 -3.24 -7.14 3.47
N TRP A 207 -2.77 -6.67 2.33
CA TRP A 207 -2.13 -7.52 1.33
C TRP A 207 -0.99 -6.76 0.68
N ASN A 208 0.11 -7.47 0.42
CA ASN A 208 1.19 -7.03 -0.43
C ASN A 208 1.04 -7.69 -1.81
N TRP A 209 1.07 -6.90 -2.89
CA TRP A 209 1.18 -7.41 -4.26
C TRP A 209 2.54 -7.08 -4.88
N TYR A 210 3.16 -8.07 -5.53
CA TYR A 210 4.42 -7.86 -6.23
C TYR A 210 4.62 -8.81 -7.40
N TYR A 211 5.28 -8.33 -8.45
CA TYR A 211 5.79 -9.17 -9.52
C TYR A 211 7.18 -9.68 -9.15
N SER A 212 7.53 -10.91 -9.50
CA SER A 212 8.87 -11.45 -9.32
C SER A 212 9.42 -11.96 -10.64
N TYR A 213 10.59 -11.47 -11.02
CA TYR A 213 11.40 -12.05 -12.08
C TYR A 213 12.38 -13.04 -11.46
N ILE A 214 12.16 -14.33 -11.70
CA ILE A 214 12.96 -15.44 -11.17
C ILE A 214 13.73 -16.06 -12.35
N PRO A 215 15.03 -15.75 -12.51
CA PRO A 215 15.85 -16.36 -13.54
C PRO A 215 15.80 -17.88 -13.47
N ASP A 216 15.87 -18.51 -14.64
CA ASP A 216 15.88 -19.98 -14.77
C ASP A 216 14.62 -20.66 -14.20
N THR A 217 13.46 -19.97 -14.24
CA THR A 217 12.17 -20.60 -13.92
C THR A 217 11.98 -21.82 -14.85
N PRO A 218 11.74 -23.03 -14.30
CA PRO A 218 11.58 -24.23 -15.12
C PRO A 218 10.40 -24.12 -16.09
N ALA A 219 10.55 -24.68 -17.29
CA ALA A 219 9.46 -24.69 -18.29
C ALA A 219 8.20 -25.45 -17.82
N ASN A 220 8.35 -26.32 -16.80
CA ASN A 220 7.28 -27.05 -16.15
C ASN A 220 6.90 -26.45 -14.78
N ALA A 221 7.19 -25.17 -14.54
CA ALA A 221 6.74 -24.46 -13.36
C ALA A 221 5.21 -24.62 -13.18
N PRO A 222 4.73 -24.84 -11.95
CA PRO A 222 3.30 -24.93 -11.70
C PRO A 222 2.60 -23.60 -12.00
N GLU A 223 1.34 -23.66 -12.46
CA GLU A 223 0.55 -22.44 -12.71
C GLU A 223 0.36 -21.60 -11.43
N GLU A 224 0.29 -22.27 -10.28
CA GLU A 224 0.11 -21.66 -8.98
C GLU A 224 0.85 -22.44 -7.88
N GLU A 225 1.45 -21.69 -6.96
CA GLU A 225 2.00 -22.20 -5.71
C GLU A 225 1.33 -21.50 -4.53
N ARG A 226 1.09 -22.26 -3.46
CA ARG A 226 0.59 -21.74 -2.19
C ARG A 226 1.53 -22.16 -1.08
N THR A 227 2.04 -21.17 -0.33
CA THR A 227 2.99 -21.39 0.76
C THR A 227 2.43 -20.78 2.04
N GLN A 228 2.43 -21.57 3.12
CA GLN A 228 2.09 -21.06 4.45
C GLN A 228 3.28 -20.29 5.02
N THR A 229 3.11 -19.00 5.28
CA THR A 229 4.08 -18.13 5.97
C THR A 229 3.61 -17.86 7.41
N SER A 230 4.42 -17.14 8.19
CA SER A 230 4.07 -16.70 9.55
C SER A 230 2.93 -15.69 9.59
N ILE A 231 2.67 -14.98 8.49
CA ILE A 231 1.63 -13.95 8.38
C ILE A 231 0.39 -14.42 7.59
N GLY A 232 0.45 -15.60 6.97
CA GLY A 232 -0.69 -16.30 6.38
C GLY A 232 -0.32 -17.02 5.09
N VAL A 233 -1.28 -17.24 4.19
CA VAL A 233 -1.01 -17.94 2.92
C VAL A 233 -0.48 -16.94 1.90
N ARG A 234 0.76 -17.17 1.44
CA ARG A 234 1.31 -16.56 0.23
C ARG A 234 0.85 -17.36 -0.98
N ARG A 235 0.32 -16.68 -1.99
CA ARG A 235 -0.08 -17.26 -3.27
C ARG A 235 0.78 -16.68 -4.37
N GLN A 236 1.39 -17.55 -5.17
CA GLN A 236 2.24 -17.19 -6.30
C GLN A 236 1.64 -17.78 -7.57
N VAL A 237 1.44 -16.96 -8.59
CA VAL A 237 0.86 -17.36 -9.87
C VAL A 237 1.91 -17.18 -10.97
N HIS A 238 2.19 -18.24 -11.71
CA HIS A 238 3.07 -18.17 -12.87
C HIS A 238 2.38 -17.43 -14.01
N ILE A 239 3.02 -16.37 -14.52
CA ILE A 239 2.46 -15.52 -15.56
C ILE A 239 2.94 -16.04 -16.92
N SER A 240 4.26 -15.95 -17.15
CA SER A 240 4.93 -16.36 -18.38
C SER A 240 6.45 -16.34 -18.20
N GLY A 241 7.16 -17.29 -18.79
CA GLY A 241 8.62 -17.33 -18.75
C GLY A 241 9.15 -17.33 -17.31
N ASN A 242 9.93 -16.31 -16.96
CA ASN A 242 10.53 -16.12 -15.63
C ASN A 242 9.66 -15.30 -14.66
N TRP A 243 8.46 -14.90 -15.06
CA TRP A 243 7.63 -13.96 -14.31
C TRP A 243 6.53 -14.63 -13.49
N TRP A 244 6.44 -14.18 -12.25
CA TRP A 244 5.47 -14.61 -11.26
C TRP A 244 4.75 -13.39 -10.67
N PHE A 245 3.51 -13.58 -10.27
CA PHE A 245 2.76 -12.63 -9.45
C PHE A 245 2.58 -13.20 -8.06
N THR A 246 2.95 -12.46 -7.04
CA THR A 246 2.77 -12.86 -5.65
C THR A 246 1.78 -11.96 -4.96
N VAL A 247 0.93 -12.59 -4.15
CA VAL A 247 0.10 -11.92 -3.16
C VAL A 247 0.25 -12.62 -1.82
N GLU A 248 0.46 -11.84 -0.77
CA GLU A 248 0.51 -12.35 0.59
C GLU A 248 -0.04 -11.33 1.59
N PRO A 249 -0.44 -11.75 2.80
CA PRO A 249 -0.87 -10.83 3.84
C PRO A 249 0.18 -9.76 4.16
N ASP A 250 -0.29 -8.59 4.55
CA ASP A 250 0.54 -7.51 5.08
C ASP A 250 0.72 -7.65 6.61
N ASP A 251 1.87 -7.20 7.14
CA ASP A 251 2.33 -7.45 8.52
C ASP A 251 1.94 -6.39 9.57
#